data_AF-A0A662E6C5-F1
#
_entry.id   AF-A0A662E6C5-F1
#
_cell.length_a   1.000
_cell.length_b   1.000
_cell.length_c   1.000
_cell.angle_alpha   90.00
_cell.angle_beta   90.00
_cell.angle_gamma   90.00
#
_symmetry.space_group_name_H-M   'P 1'
#
loop_
_entity.id
_entity.type
_entity.pdbx_description
1 polymer ?
#
loop_
_entity_poly.entity_id
_entity_poly.type
_entity_poly.pdbx_seq_one_letter_code
_entity_poly.pdbx_strand_id
1 'polypeptide(L)'
;MRYRRDGFSVESAIAKQRKLPQWFLDEPFLLIGDEFYIKEFWMLHTTRAIGANAFGPIPVDKIEERGERRHGFQDDLLDLYVDVIRQMDEGFLDWMSEEHKRAVRQGRNSGGNSATERPARTRKKNPR
;
A
#
# COMPACT_ATOMS: atom_id res chain seq x y z
N MET A 1 8.96 -3.40 -9.67
CA MET A 1 8.38 -2.97 -8.38
C MET A 1 9.22 -3.53 -7.24
N ARG A 2 9.20 -2.89 -6.08
CA ARG A 2 10.23 -2.93 -5.01
C ARG A 2 10.19 -4.20 -4.13
N TYR A 3 11.19 -5.08 -4.25
CA TYR A 3 11.52 -6.10 -3.23
C TYR A 3 12.24 -5.51 -2.00
N ARG A 4 11.77 -4.38 -1.47
CA ARG A 4 12.42 -3.68 -0.33
C ARG A 4 11.46 -3.47 0.83
N ARG A 5 10.83 -4.53 1.33
CA ARG A 5 10.10 -4.47 2.60
C ARG A 5 11.02 -4.67 3.81
N ASP A 6 12.12 -5.43 3.64
CA ASP A 6 12.97 -5.88 4.76
C ASP A 6 14.45 -5.46 4.64
N GLY A 7 14.79 -4.52 3.75
CA GLY A 7 16.19 -4.12 3.49
C GLY A 7 17.04 -5.17 2.76
N PHE A 8 16.48 -6.36 2.48
CA PHE A 8 17.12 -7.45 1.75
C PHE A 8 16.42 -7.65 0.40
N SER A 9 17.15 -7.58 -0.72
CA SER A 9 16.55 -7.92 -2.02
C SER A 9 16.42 -9.44 -2.14
N VAL A 10 15.26 -9.90 -2.62
CA VAL A 10 15.02 -11.32 -2.97
C VAL A 10 16.13 -11.85 -3.88
N GLU A 11 16.56 -11.04 -4.84
CA GLU A 11 17.67 -11.33 -5.75
C GLU A 11 18.98 -11.64 -4.99
N SER A 12 19.27 -10.89 -3.93
CA SER A 12 20.44 -11.15 -3.08
C SER A 12 20.30 -12.44 -2.26
N ALA A 13 19.07 -12.82 -1.88
CA ALA A 13 18.82 -14.08 -1.19
C ALA A 13 19.00 -15.28 -2.13
N ILE A 14 18.52 -15.17 -3.38
CA ILE A 14 18.73 -16.17 -4.43
C ILE A 14 20.23 -16.32 -4.74
N ALA A 15 20.91 -15.20 -5.00
CA ALA A 15 22.35 -15.20 -5.32
C ALA A 15 23.22 -15.78 -4.20
N LYS A 16 22.79 -15.63 -2.94
CA LYS A 16 23.49 -16.14 -1.74
C LYS A 16 22.94 -17.48 -1.24
N GLN A 17 22.04 -18.13 -1.98
CA GLN A 17 21.39 -19.39 -1.60
C GLN A 17 20.79 -19.38 -0.18
N ARG A 18 20.22 -18.24 0.23
CA ARG A 18 19.57 -18.07 1.53
C ARG A 18 18.10 -18.46 1.46
N LYS A 19 17.52 -18.83 2.61
CA LYS A 19 16.09 -19.10 2.73
C LYS A 19 15.31 -17.84 2.35
N LEU A 20 14.40 -17.98 1.38
CA LEU A 20 13.50 -16.93 0.95
C LEU A 20 12.46 -16.66 2.03
N PRO A 21 11.98 -15.41 2.17
CA PRO A 21 10.94 -15.10 3.13
C PRO A 21 9.63 -15.80 2.74
N GLN A 22 8.84 -16.16 3.75
CA GLN A 22 7.64 -16.99 3.55
C GLN A 22 6.64 -16.36 2.58
N TRP A 23 6.45 -15.04 2.63
CA TRP A 23 5.57 -14.31 1.73
C TRP A 23 5.96 -14.43 0.24
N PHE A 24 7.23 -14.71 -0.06
CA PHE A 24 7.69 -14.91 -1.43
C PHE A 24 7.41 -16.33 -1.93
N LEU A 25 7.36 -17.29 -1.00
CA LEU A 25 7.04 -18.69 -1.29
C LEU A 25 5.52 -18.91 -1.37
N ASP A 26 4.76 -18.12 -0.63
CA ASP A 26 3.29 -18.10 -0.65
C ASP A 26 2.76 -17.23 -1.80
N GLU A 27 3.27 -17.45 -3.01
CA GLU A 27 2.78 -16.74 -4.20
C GLU A 27 1.34 -17.19 -4.49
N PRO A 28 0.36 -16.26 -4.59
CA PRO A 28 -1.01 -16.62 -4.89
C PRO A 28 -1.09 -17.20 -6.30
N PHE A 29 -1.76 -18.34 -6.43
CA PHE A 29 -2.06 -18.93 -7.73
C PHE A 29 -3.07 -18.04 -8.47
N LEU A 30 -2.65 -17.44 -9.58
CA LEU A 30 -3.52 -16.64 -10.44
C LEU A 30 -4.21 -17.52 -11.47
N LEU A 31 -5.53 -17.37 -11.62
CA LEU A 31 -6.28 -18.03 -12.68
C LEU A 31 -6.05 -17.31 -14.01
N ILE A 32 -6.28 -18.04 -15.11
CA ILE A 32 -6.24 -17.48 -16.46
C ILE A 32 -7.32 -16.38 -16.55
N GLY A 33 -6.88 -15.13 -16.73
CA GLY A 33 -7.76 -13.96 -16.76
C GLY A 33 -7.55 -13.00 -15.58
N ASP A 34 -7.02 -13.45 -14.44
CA ASP A 34 -6.79 -12.58 -13.28
C ASP A 34 -5.74 -11.50 -13.60
N GLU A 35 -4.69 -11.89 -14.35
CA GLU A 35 -3.64 -10.98 -14.80
C GLU A 35 -4.19 -9.78 -15.59
N PHE A 36 -5.28 -10.01 -16.36
CA PHE A 36 -5.93 -8.94 -17.10
C PHE A 36 -6.50 -7.90 -16.16
N TYR A 37 -7.33 -8.31 -15.19
CA TYR A 37 -7.94 -7.38 -14.23
C TYR A 37 -6.89 -6.70 -13.34
N ILE A 38 -5.86 -7.43 -12.90
CA ILE A 38 -4.73 -6.88 -12.15
C ILE A 38 -4.05 -5.75 -12.94
N LYS A 39 -3.71 -6.01 -14.21
CA LYS A 39 -3.04 -5.03 -15.06
C LYS A 39 -3.93 -3.81 -15.31
N GLU A 40 -5.22 -4.04 -15.59
CA GLU A 40 -6.16 -2.96 -15.86
C GLU A 40 -6.42 -2.10 -14.62
N PHE A 41 -6.57 -2.73 -13.45
CA PHE A 41 -6.65 -2.04 -12.17
C PHE A 41 -5.44 -1.13 -11.94
N TRP A 42 -4.21 -1.62 -12.13
CA TRP A 42 -3.00 -0.80 -11.94
C TRP A 42 -2.88 0.35 -12.93
N MET A 43 -3.40 0.18 -14.14
CA MET A 43 -3.44 1.26 -15.12
C MET A 43 -4.49 2.32 -14.74
N LEU A 44 -5.69 1.90 -14.31
CA LEU A 44 -6.74 2.79 -13.83
C LEU A 44 -6.37 3.47 -12.52
N HIS A 45 -5.54 2.85 -11.69
CA HIS A 45 -5.04 3.46 -10.45
C HIS A 45 -4.35 4.81 -10.70
N THR A 46 -3.77 5.03 -11.89
CA THR A 46 -3.12 6.29 -12.26
C THR A 46 -4.09 7.45 -12.50
N THR A 47 -5.40 7.19 -12.68
CA THR A 47 -6.41 8.22 -12.92
C THR A 47 -7.03 8.79 -11.64
N ARG A 48 -6.66 8.24 -10.47
CA ARG A 48 -7.17 8.68 -9.18
C ARG A 48 -6.78 10.12 -8.90
N ALA A 49 -7.72 10.89 -8.35
CA ALA A 49 -7.42 12.19 -7.77
C ALA A 49 -6.49 12.02 -6.57
N ILE A 50 -5.29 12.61 -6.64
CA ILE A 50 -4.34 12.64 -5.53
C ILE A 50 -4.63 13.93 -4.74
N GLY A 51 -5.51 13.81 -3.74
CA GLY A 51 -5.87 14.90 -2.83
C GLY A 51 -4.96 14.97 -1.59
N ALA A 52 -5.11 16.04 -0.80
CA ALA A 52 -4.23 16.46 0.29
C ALA A 52 -4.03 15.50 1.49
N ASN A 53 -4.48 14.24 1.43
CA ASN A 53 -4.07 13.11 2.30
C ASN A 53 -4.97 11.85 2.12
N ALA A 54 -5.77 11.76 1.05
CA ALA A 54 -6.67 10.62 0.86
C ALA A 54 -6.61 10.12 -0.58
N PHE A 55 -6.47 8.80 -0.73
CA PHE A 55 -6.69 8.10 -1.99
C PHE A 55 -8.21 7.91 -2.14
N GLY A 56 -8.80 8.56 -3.14
CA GLY A 56 -10.21 8.34 -3.50
C GLY A 56 -10.41 7.09 -4.38
N PRO A 57 -11.67 6.66 -4.57
CA PRO A 57 -12.00 5.61 -5.52
C PRO A 57 -11.64 6.00 -6.95
N ILE A 58 -11.47 5.00 -7.81
CA ILE A 58 -11.33 5.18 -9.25
C ILE A 58 -12.65 5.73 -9.78
N PRO A 59 -12.67 6.85 -10.53
CA PRO A 59 -13.90 7.35 -11.13
C PRO A 59 -14.54 6.32 -12.06
N VAL A 60 -15.83 6.03 -11.87
CA VAL A 60 -16.55 4.98 -12.62
C VAL A 60 -16.53 5.25 -14.12
N ASP A 61 -16.68 6.51 -14.53
CA ASP A 61 -16.60 6.95 -15.91
C ASP A 61 -15.25 6.59 -16.56
N LYS A 62 -14.17 6.55 -15.79
CA LYS A 62 -12.84 6.13 -16.29
C LYS A 62 -12.72 4.64 -16.45
N ILE A 63 -13.43 3.86 -15.63
CA ILE A 63 -13.49 2.41 -15.75
C ILE A 63 -14.29 2.08 -17.02
N GLU A 64 -15.48 2.64 -17.16
CA GLU A 64 -16.37 2.47 -18.33
C GLU A 64 -15.66 2.89 -19.63
N GLU A 65 -15.13 4.12 -19.68
CA GLU A 65 -14.40 4.65 -20.85
C GLU A 65 -13.29 3.71 -21.30
N ARG A 66 -12.60 3.07 -20.36
CA ARG A 66 -11.51 2.15 -20.65
C ARG A 66 -12.01 0.80 -21.15
N GLY A 67 -13.04 0.23 -20.51
CA GLY A 67 -13.68 -1.01 -20.95
C GLY A 67 -14.18 -0.90 -22.38
N GLU A 68 -14.89 0.18 -22.69
CA GLU A 68 -15.42 0.47 -24.02
C GLU A 68 -14.31 0.75 -25.04
N ARG A 69 -13.45 1.75 -24.80
CA ARG A 69 -12.52 2.22 -25.83
C ARG A 69 -11.34 1.30 -26.08
N ARG A 70 -10.86 0.61 -25.04
CA ARG A 70 -9.65 -0.21 -25.13
C ARG A 70 -9.95 -1.65 -25.50
N HIS A 71 -11.04 -2.21 -24.97
CA HIS A 71 -11.36 -3.62 -25.12
C HIS A 71 -12.65 -3.87 -25.91
N GLY A 72 -13.42 -2.82 -26.22
CA GLY A 72 -14.66 -2.95 -26.98
C GLY A 72 -15.76 -3.65 -26.20
N PHE A 73 -15.73 -3.59 -24.87
CA PHE A 73 -16.78 -4.19 -24.04
C PHE A 73 -18.10 -3.43 -24.23
N GLN A 74 -19.20 -4.19 -24.25
CA GLN A 74 -20.56 -3.69 -24.38
C GLN A 74 -21.47 -4.47 -23.43
N ASP A 75 -22.58 -3.85 -23.03
CA ASP A 75 -23.65 -4.44 -22.23
C ASP A 75 -23.11 -5.21 -21.00
N ASP A 76 -23.56 -6.45 -20.79
CA ASP A 76 -23.24 -7.29 -19.63
C ASP A 76 -21.73 -7.45 -19.37
N LEU A 77 -20.90 -7.41 -20.42
CA LEU A 77 -19.45 -7.55 -20.27
C LEU A 77 -18.81 -6.29 -19.71
N LEU A 78 -19.34 -5.10 -20.06
CA LEU A 78 -18.91 -3.84 -19.48
C LEU A 78 -19.29 -3.78 -18.01
N ASP A 79 -20.52 -4.18 -17.67
CA ASP A 79 -21.01 -4.23 -16.29
C ASP A 79 -20.14 -5.15 -15.42
N LEU A 80 -19.84 -6.36 -15.92
CA LEU A 80 -18.96 -7.29 -15.23
C LEU A 80 -17.55 -6.70 -15.03
N TYR A 81 -17.00 -6.06 -16.06
CA TYR A 81 -15.69 -5.42 -15.97
C TYR A 81 -15.67 -4.31 -14.91
N VAL A 82 -16.69 -3.46 -14.90
CA VAL A 82 -16.84 -2.38 -13.91
C VAL A 82 -16.92 -2.97 -12.50
N ASP A 83 -17.74 -4.00 -12.29
CA ASP A 83 -17.92 -4.64 -10.99
C ASP A 83 -16.63 -5.25 -10.45
N VAL A 84 -15.87 -5.96 -11.29
CA VAL A 84 -14.59 -6.56 -10.88
C VAL A 84 -13.59 -5.48 -10.48
N ILE A 85 -13.42 -4.44 -11.30
CA ILE A 85 -12.47 -3.36 -11.01
C ILE A 85 -12.89 -2.60 -9.74
N ARG A 86 -14.19 -2.39 -9.52
CA ARG A 86 -14.69 -1.74 -8.30
C ARG A 86 -14.43 -2.56 -7.04
N GLN A 87 -14.63 -3.87 -7.08
CA GLN A 87 -14.31 -4.74 -5.94
C GLN A 87 -12.82 -4.73 -5.61
N MET A 88 -11.97 -4.72 -6.64
CA MET A 88 -10.52 -4.57 -6.46
C MET A 88 -10.15 -3.21 -5.85
N ASP A 89 -10.84 -2.14 -6.28
CA ASP A 89 -10.65 -0.79 -5.74
C ASP A 89 -11.03 -0.69 -4.25
N GLU A 90 -12.20 -1.20 -3.89
CA GLU A 90 -12.68 -1.24 -2.51
C GLU A 90 -11.69 -1.99 -1.61
N GLY A 91 -11.25 -3.18 -2.02
CA GLY A 91 -10.24 -3.95 -1.28
C GLY A 91 -8.89 -3.22 -1.15
N PHE A 92 -8.48 -2.48 -2.18
CA PHE A 92 -7.26 -1.68 -2.12
C PHE A 92 -7.39 -0.49 -1.16
N LEU A 93 -8.50 0.24 -1.18
CA LEU A 93 -8.77 1.36 -0.29
C LEU A 93 -8.82 0.92 1.18
N ASP A 94 -9.46 -0.21 1.45
CA ASP A 94 -9.49 -0.82 2.78
C ASP A 94 -8.08 -1.15 3.28
N TRP A 95 -7.28 -1.81 2.44
CA TRP A 95 -5.89 -2.12 2.77
C TRP A 95 -5.06 -0.85 3.03
N MET A 96 -5.21 0.18 2.21
CA MET A 96 -4.52 1.47 2.38
C MET A 96 -4.93 2.19 3.67
N SER A 97 -6.22 2.16 4.01
CA SER A 97 -6.75 2.72 5.26
C SER A 97 -6.12 2.05 6.47
N GLU A 98 -6.04 0.71 6.47
CA GLU A 98 -5.39 -0.06 7.53
C GLU A 98 -3.88 0.22 7.60
N GLU A 99 -3.19 0.33 6.47
CA GLU A 99 -1.76 0.64 6.45
C GLU A 99 -1.48 2.05 6.99
N HIS A 100 -2.32 3.04 6.66
CA HIS A 100 -2.22 4.39 7.23
C HIS A 100 -2.42 4.38 8.76
N LYS A 101 -3.42 3.65 9.26
CA LYS A 101 -3.65 3.47 10.71
C LYS A 101 -2.44 2.85 11.40
N ARG A 102 -1.79 1.85 10.79
CA ARG A 102 -0.57 1.20 11.31
C ARG A 102 0.60 2.19 11.37
N ALA A 103 0.83 2.96 10.32
CA ALA A 103 1.90 3.96 10.28
C ALA A 103 1.73 5.04 11.38
N VAL A 104 0.50 5.54 11.58
CA VAL A 104 0.20 6.52 12.64
C VAL A 104 0.46 5.93 14.04
N ARG A 105 0.09 4.66 14.28
CA ARG A 105 0.36 3.97 15.56
C ARG A 105 1.86 3.82 15.82
N GLN A 106 2.64 3.44 14.82
CA GLN A 106 4.10 3.30 14.95
C GLN A 106 4.78 4.64 15.19
N GLY A 107 4.37 5.71 14.49
CA GLY A 107 4.90 7.06 14.72
C GLY A 107 4.64 7.57 16.14
N ARG A 108 3.50 7.23 16.73
CA ARG A 108 3.17 7.59 18.12
C ARG A 108 4.00 6.82 19.16
N ASN A 109 4.26 5.53 18.95
CA ASN A 109 5.08 4.73 19.87
C ASN A 109 6.56 5.15 19.86
N SER A 110 7.08 5.65 18.74
CA SER A 110 8.47 6.09 18.61
C SER A 110 8.76 7.47 19.24
N GLY A 111 7.72 8.26 19.53
CA GLY A 111 7.84 9.62 20.10
C GLY A 111 7.82 9.69 21.64
N GLY A 112 7.78 8.56 22.34
CA GLY A 112 7.49 8.49 23.77
C GLY A 112 8.69 8.53 24.73
N ASN A 113 9.92 8.83 24.31
CA ASN A 113 11.09 8.68 25.20
C ASN A 113 12.16 9.78 25.05
N SER A 114 11.79 11.05 25.31
CA SER A 114 12.77 12.15 25.45
C SER A 114 12.30 13.29 26.37
N ALA A 115 11.69 12.95 27.51
CA ALA A 115 11.28 13.97 28.47
C ALA A 115 11.41 13.53 29.95
N THR A 116 12.59 13.06 30.38
CA THR A 116 12.94 13.08 31.82
C THR A 116 14.43 12.94 32.03
N GLU A 117 15.17 14.02 31.88
CA GLU A 117 16.40 14.26 32.64
C GLU A 117 16.58 15.78 32.78
N ARG A 118 15.87 16.37 33.75
CA ARG A 118 16.20 17.71 34.26
C ARG A 118 17.38 17.53 35.23
N PRO A 119 18.59 18.02 34.94
CA PRO A 119 19.67 17.95 35.91
C PRO A 119 19.33 18.82 37.14
N ALA A 120 19.42 18.20 38.30
CA ALA A 120 19.20 18.84 39.60
C ALA A 120 20.18 20.00 39.80
N ARG A 121 19.64 21.21 39.98
CA ARG A 121 20.39 22.39 40.43
C ARG A 121 20.98 22.11 41.81
N THR A 122 22.27 21.79 41.87
CA THR A 122 23.03 21.75 43.13
C THR A 122 23.26 23.18 43.63
N ARG A 123 22.63 23.50 44.76
CA ARG A 123 22.75 24.78 45.47
C ARG A 123 24.05 24.75 46.29
N LYS A 124 25.14 25.36 45.78
CA LYS A 124 26.37 25.59 46.57
C LYS A 124 26.07 26.51 47.76
N LYS A 125 26.32 26.03 48.98
CA LYS A 125 26.39 26.84 50.20
C LYS A 125 27.82 27.39 50.33
N ASN A 126 27.96 28.71 50.46
CA ASN A 126 29.21 29.36 50.88
C ASN A 126 29.43 29.15 52.39
N PRO A 127 30.62 28.73 52.85
CA PRO A 127 31.04 28.97 54.20
C PRO A 127 31.69 30.37 54.33
N ARG A 128 31.54 30.96 55.50
CA ARG A 128 32.09 32.25 55.92
C ARG A 128 33.59 32.15 56.20
#